data_AF-A0A496T216-F1
#
_entry.id   AF-A0A496T216-F1
#
_cell.length_a   1.000
_cell.length_b   1.000
_cell.length_c   1.000
_cell.angle_alpha   90.00
_cell.angle_beta   90.00
_cell.angle_gamma   90.00
#
_symmetry.space_group_name_H-M   'P 1'
#
loop_
_entity.id
_entity.type
_entity.pdbx_description
1 polymer ?
#
loop_
_entity_poly.entity_id
_entity_poly.type
_entity_poly.pdbx_seq_one_letter_code
_entity_poly.pdbx_strand_id
1 'polypeptide(L)'
;MLGFFGLGLLILLPQGFLHAWTEKILVQGKVPVTLSEVMFDPAGSEATDEFIEIYNLSATDSVDLAGWRVGDSSGSDMLIDSGDGLVLAPGQFGLILDPDYFGNSTTYEG
;
A
#
# COMPACT_ATOMS: atom_id res chain seq x y z
N MET A 1 -13.20 52.49 -9.05
CA MET A 1 -14.03 51.28 -8.91
C MET A 1 -13.95 50.49 -10.19
N LEU A 2 -13.32 49.31 -10.11
CA LEU A 2 -13.47 48.04 -10.88
C LEU A 2 -12.18 47.24 -10.58
N GLY A 3 -12.32 46.06 -9.96
CA GLY A 3 -11.21 45.21 -9.52
C GLY A 3 -11.17 43.90 -10.28
N PHE A 4 -10.00 43.24 -10.29
CA PHE A 4 -9.83 41.83 -10.63
C PHE A 4 -8.73 41.20 -9.77
N PHE A 5 -8.93 39.92 -9.44
CA PHE A 5 -8.27 39.13 -8.40
C PHE A 5 -6.89 38.58 -8.81
N GLY A 6 -6.02 38.45 -7.80
CA GLY A 6 -4.88 37.53 -7.67
C GLY A 6 -4.25 36.95 -8.93
N LEU A 7 -3.23 37.62 -9.47
CA LEU A 7 -2.32 37.01 -10.43
C LEU A 7 -1.27 36.19 -9.67
N GLY A 8 -1.35 34.87 -9.78
CA GLY A 8 -0.20 34.01 -9.56
C GLY A 8 0.96 34.44 -10.47
N LEU A 9 2.17 34.41 -9.95
CA LEU A 9 3.39 34.82 -10.65
C LEU A 9 3.57 33.99 -11.93
N LEU A 10 3.31 34.58 -13.09
CA LEU A 10 3.60 33.99 -14.40
C LEU A 10 5.09 34.23 -14.72
N ILE A 11 5.93 33.20 -14.55
CA ILE A 11 7.33 33.25 -14.99
C ILE A 11 7.39 32.70 -16.42
N LEU A 12 7.61 33.58 -17.39
CA LEU A 12 7.93 33.19 -18.77
C LEU A 12 9.42 32.83 -18.84
N LEU A 13 9.72 31.55 -19.05
CA LEU A 13 11.08 31.12 -19.28
C LEU A 13 11.47 31.37 -20.75
N PRO A 14 12.69 31.85 -21.03
CA PRO A 14 13.13 32.08 -22.41
C PRO A 14 13.13 30.77 -23.21
N GLN A 15 12.76 30.88 -24.49
CA GLN A 15 12.67 29.77 -25.43
C GLN A 15 14.01 29.03 -25.48
N GLY A 16 14.04 27.80 -24.97
CA GLY A 16 15.25 26.96 -24.88
C GLY A 16 15.61 26.45 -23.48
N PHE A 17 15.03 27.02 -22.41
CA PHE A 17 15.32 26.60 -21.02
C PHE A 17 14.79 25.19 -20.67
N LEU A 18 13.86 24.66 -21.47
CA LEU A 18 13.21 23.36 -21.25
C LEU A 18 14.05 22.15 -21.72
N HIS A 19 15.12 22.34 -22.49
CA HIS A 19 15.88 21.22 -23.06
C HIS A 19 17.02 20.68 -22.17
N ALA A 20 17.38 21.34 -21.06
CA ALA A 20 18.54 20.95 -20.23
C ALA A 20 18.20 20.31 -18.87
N TRP A 21 16.92 20.23 -18.49
CA TRP A 21 16.48 19.60 -17.23
C TRP A 21 15.22 18.79 -17.46
N THR A 22 15.34 17.77 -18.32
CA THR A 22 14.40 16.65 -18.33
C THR A 22 15.12 15.39 -17.86
N GLU A 23 16.00 15.52 -16.86
CA GLU A 23 16.17 14.43 -15.91
C GLU A 23 14.86 14.33 -15.13
N LYS A 24 13.90 13.68 -15.81
CA LYS A 24 12.85 12.82 -15.30
C LYS A 24 12.76 12.97 -13.78
N ILE A 25 11.80 13.78 -13.30
CA ILE A 25 11.31 13.64 -11.94
C ILE A 25 10.80 12.20 -11.87
N LEU A 26 11.68 11.29 -11.47
CA LEU A 26 11.34 9.95 -11.08
C LEU A 26 10.80 10.10 -9.67
N VAL A 27 9.54 10.54 -9.54
CA VAL A 27 8.72 9.93 -8.50
C VAL A 27 8.58 8.48 -8.94
N GLN A 28 9.60 7.66 -8.67
CA GLN A 28 9.39 6.24 -8.56
C GLN A 28 8.47 6.13 -7.36
N GLY A 29 7.15 6.10 -7.62
CA GLY A 29 6.15 6.01 -6.58
C GLY A 29 6.50 4.80 -5.75
N LYS A 30 7.10 5.04 -4.57
CA LYS A 30 7.24 4.01 -3.57
C LYS A 30 5.81 3.64 -3.22
N VAL A 31 5.40 2.43 -3.57
CA VAL A 31 4.11 1.92 -3.12
C VAL A 31 4.17 1.96 -1.59
N PRO A 32 3.28 2.70 -0.92
CA PRO A 32 3.45 3.05 0.49
C PRO A 32 3.07 1.91 1.43
N VAL A 33 3.15 0.65 0.99
CA VAL A 33 2.82 -0.50 1.84
C VAL A 33 4.09 -1.14 2.39
N THR A 34 4.11 -1.43 3.68
CA THR A 34 5.17 -2.19 4.37
C THR A 34 4.57 -3.40 5.07
N LEU A 35 5.39 -4.41 5.35
CA LEU A 35 5.05 -5.40 6.38
C LEU A 35 5.22 -4.72 7.75
N SER A 36 4.21 -4.78 8.60
CA SER A 36 4.29 -4.32 10.00
C SER A 36 4.54 -5.47 10.96
N GLU A 37 4.01 -6.66 10.67
CA GLU A 37 4.17 -7.86 11.49
C GLU A 37 4.21 -9.13 10.62
N VAL A 38 4.91 -10.14 11.13
CA VAL A 38 4.88 -11.52 10.62
C VAL A 38 4.77 -12.45 11.83
N MET A 39 3.63 -13.13 11.96
CA MET A 39 3.40 -14.19 12.93
C MET A 39 3.73 -15.54 12.29
N PHE A 40 4.85 -16.14 12.70
CA PHE A 40 5.40 -17.36 12.11
C PHE A 40 5.49 -18.54 13.10
N ASP A 41 5.17 -18.30 14.37
CA ASP A 41 5.26 -19.29 15.46
C ASP A 41 4.06 -19.06 16.41
N PRO A 42 2.82 -19.28 15.94
CA PRO A 42 1.64 -19.07 16.74
C PRO A 42 1.55 -20.14 17.84
N ALA A 43 1.08 -19.75 19.03
CA ALA A 43 0.81 -20.73 20.09
C ALA A 43 -0.31 -21.74 19.73
N GLY A 44 -1.11 -21.41 18.71
CA GLY A 44 -2.19 -22.23 18.18
C GLY A 44 -1.73 -23.13 17.03
N SER A 45 -2.46 -23.06 15.91
CA SER A 45 -2.25 -23.89 14.73
C SER A 45 -1.16 -23.30 13.83
N GLU A 46 -0.05 -24.03 13.66
CA GLU A 46 1.01 -23.75 12.66
C GLU A 46 0.49 -23.76 11.20
N ALA A 47 -0.73 -24.24 10.97
CA ALA A 47 -1.31 -24.31 9.62
C ALA A 47 -2.24 -23.12 9.31
N THR A 48 -2.82 -22.47 10.32
CA THR A 48 -3.89 -21.50 10.11
C THR A 48 -3.76 -20.23 10.93
N ASP A 49 -2.95 -20.22 11.99
CA ASP A 49 -2.84 -19.07 12.90
C ASP A 49 -1.60 -18.19 12.58
N GLU A 50 -0.85 -18.54 11.54
CA GLU A 50 0.16 -17.66 10.96
C GLU A 50 -0.50 -16.52 10.17
N PHE A 51 0.10 -15.34 10.20
CA PHE A 51 -0.37 -14.20 9.41
C PHE A 51 0.75 -13.24 9.06
N ILE A 52 0.47 -12.42 8.05
CA ILE A 52 1.28 -11.25 7.71
C ILE A 52 0.40 -10.02 7.86
N GLU A 53 0.86 -9.04 8.62
CA GLU A 53 0.23 -7.72 8.68
C GLU A 53 0.94 -6.75 7.75
N ILE A 54 0.14 -6.03 6.97
CA ILE A 54 0.59 -4.96 6.08
C ILE A 54 0.05 -3.61 6.53
N TYR A 55 0.84 -2.56 6.35
CA TYR A 55 0.49 -1.19 6.72
C TYR A 55 0.68 -0.21 5.58
N ASN A 56 -0.34 0.61 5.31
CA ASN A 56 -0.24 1.71 4.36
C ASN A 56 0.35 2.96 5.06
N LEU A 57 1.63 3.23 4.77
CA LEU A 57 2.41 4.40 5.19
C LEU A 57 1.90 5.73 4.62
N SER A 58 1.01 5.71 3.61
CA SER A 58 0.49 6.95 3.03
C SER A 58 -0.45 7.64 4.01
N ALA A 59 -0.28 8.95 4.14
CA ALA A 59 -1.18 9.79 4.91
C ALA A 59 -2.43 10.22 4.11
N THR A 60 -2.42 10.05 2.78
CA THR A 60 -3.44 10.63 1.90
C THR A 60 -4.03 9.65 0.90
N ASP A 61 -3.28 8.65 0.48
CA ASP A 61 -3.64 7.79 -0.65
C ASP A 61 -4.03 6.38 -0.18
N SER A 62 -5.12 5.87 -0.74
CA SER A 62 -5.48 4.46 -0.62
C SER A 62 -4.67 3.62 -1.60
N VAL A 63 -4.42 2.36 -1.26
CA VAL A 63 -3.71 1.41 -2.11
C VAL A 63 -4.66 0.30 -2.51
N ASP A 64 -4.82 0.09 -3.82
CA ASP A 64 -5.52 -1.07 -4.36
C ASP A 64 -4.55 -2.27 -4.40
N LEU A 65 -4.91 -3.31 -3.66
CA LEU A 65 -4.18 -4.56 -3.52
C LEU A 65 -4.62 -5.61 -4.55
N ALA A 66 -5.58 -5.30 -5.43
CA ALA A 66 -6.03 -6.22 -6.46
C ALA A 66 -4.86 -6.70 -7.34
N GLY A 67 -4.70 -8.02 -7.45
CA GLY A 67 -3.63 -8.66 -8.20
C GLY A 67 -2.26 -8.66 -7.51
N TRP A 68 -2.16 -8.15 -6.29
CA TRP A 68 -0.96 -8.32 -5.47
C TRP A 68 -0.76 -9.78 -5.11
N ARG A 69 0.49 -10.14 -4.87
CA ARG A 69 0.90 -11.48 -4.48
C ARG A 69 1.83 -11.39 -3.27
N VAL A 70 1.71 -12.34 -2.37
CA VAL A 70 2.64 -12.54 -1.25
C VAL A 70 3.37 -13.86 -1.48
N GLY A 71 4.64 -13.94 -1.08
CA GLY A 71 5.42 -15.16 -1.26
C GLY A 71 6.88 -14.98 -0.94
N ASP A 72 7.61 -16.08 -1.09
CA ASP A 72 9.03 -16.18 -0.79
C ASP A 72 9.80 -16.84 -1.95
N SER A 73 10.97 -17.41 -1.66
CA SER A 73 11.79 -18.10 -2.68
C SER A 73 11.19 -19.40 -3.22
N SER A 74 10.21 -19.98 -2.52
CA SER A 74 9.57 -21.26 -2.84
C SER A 74 8.30 -21.10 -3.67
N GLY A 75 7.59 -19.97 -3.52
CA GLY A 75 6.31 -19.76 -4.18
C GLY A 75 5.69 -18.40 -3.88
N SER A 76 4.52 -18.15 -4.45
CA SER A 76 3.72 -16.96 -4.15
C SER A 76 2.24 -17.20 -4.44
N ASP A 77 1.40 -16.62 -3.60
CA ASP A 77 -0.05 -16.69 -3.68
C ASP A 77 -0.63 -15.31 -3.95
N MET A 78 -1.72 -15.29 -4.71
CA MET A 78 -2.43 -14.04 -5.00
C MET A 78 -3.32 -13.68 -3.82
N LEU A 79 -3.36 -12.39 -3.47
CA LEU A 79 -4.31 -11.92 -2.48
C LEU A 79 -5.73 -12.02 -3.04
N ILE A 80 -6.62 -12.58 -2.23
CA ILE A 80 -8.04 -12.76 -2.54
C ILE A 80 -8.83 -11.98 -1.48
N ASP A 81 -9.89 -11.33 -1.92
CA ASP A 81 -10.80 -10.60 -1.04
C ASP A 81 -11.50 -11.55 -0.05
N SER A 82 -11.35 -11.27 1.24
CA SER A 82 -12.04 -11.99 2.32
C SER A 82 -13.50 -11.56 2.52
N GLY A 83 -13.93 -10.51 1.81
CA GLY A 83 -15.28 -9.92 1.88
C GLY A 83 -15.28 -8.43 2.25
N ASP A 84 -14.16 -7.89 2.71
CA ASP A 84 -13.99 -6.49 3.13
C ASP A 84 -13.35 -5.59 2.05
N GLY A 85 -12.99 -6.16 0.91
CA GLY A 85 -12.33 -5.48 -0.19
C GLY A 85 -10.81 -5.53 -0.11
N LEU A 86 -10.17 -5.25 -1.26
CA LEU A 86 -8.72 -5.21 -1.41
C LEU A 86 -8.18 -3.78 -1.47
N VAL A 87 -8.84 -2.81 -0.81
CA VAL A 87 -8.38 -1.42 -0.78
C VAL A 87 -7.93 -1.06 0.63
N LEU A 88 -6.64 -0.76 0.78
CA LEU A 88 -6.04 -0.35 2.04
C LEU A 88 -6.00 1.17 2.14
N ALA A 89 -6.86 1.78 2.97
CA ALA A 89 -6.92 3.24 3.08
C ALA A 89 -5.67 3.83 3.77
N PRO A 90 -5.49 5.17 3.75
CA PRO A 90 -4.32 5.80 4.35
C PRO A 90 -4.19 5.46 5.84
N GLY A 91 -3.00 5.03 6.26
CA GLY A 91 -2.73 4.67 7.65
C GLY A 91 -3.51 3.47 8.17
N GLN A 92 -4.05 2.60 7.30
CA GLN A 92 -4.70 1.36 7.72
C GLN A 92 -3.75 0.16 7.69
N PHE A 93 -4.07 -0.80 8.56
CA PHE A 93 -3.52 -2.14 8.58
C PHE A 93 -4.43 -3.11 7.83
N GLY A 94 -3.85 -4.14 7.25
CA GLY A 94 -4.56 -5.27 6.65
C GLY A 94 -3.88 -6.58 7.03
N LEU A 95 -4.68 -7.61 7.25
CA LEU A 95 -4.19 -8.95 7.57
C LEU A 95 -4.28 -9.85 6.33
N ILE A 96 -3.19 -10.54 6.04
CA ILE A 96 -3.13 -11.63 5.07
C ILE A 96 -3.15 -12.92 5.90
N LEU A 97 -4.22 -13.69 5.73
CA LEU A 97 -4.54 -14.88 6.51
C LEU A 97 -4.61 -16.11 5.62
N ASP A 98 -4.47 -17.28 6.21
CA ASP A 98 -4.90 -18.52 5.57
C ASP A 98 -6.44 -18.49 5.33
N PRO A 99 -6.96 -18.98 4.18
CA PRO A 99 -8.40 -18.99 3.90
C PRO A 99 -9.24 -19.70 4.96
N ASP A 100 -8.66 -20.68 5.66
CA ASP A 100 -9.31 -21.47 6.68
C ASP A 100 -9.15 -20.89 8.10
N TYR A 101 -8.52 -19.71 8.25
CA TYR A 101 -8.30 -19.02 9.53
C TYR A 101 -9.59 -18.92 10.36
N PHE A 102 -10.66 -18.33 9.82
CA PHE A 102 -11.89 -18.10 10.61
C PHE A 102 -12.65 -19.39 10.98
N GLY A 103 -12.37 -20.50 10.28
CA GLY A 103 -12.99 -21.79 10.55
C GLY A 103 -12.22 -22.64 11.56
N ASN A 104 -10.91 -22.40 11.71
CA ASN A 104 -10.01 -23.30 12.41
C ASN A 104 -9.11 -22.61 13.46
N SER A 105 -9.07 -21.28 13.47
CA SER A 105 -8.40 -20.49 14.50
C SER A 105 -9.31 -20.30 15.71
N THR A 106 -8.81 -20.64 16.89
CA THR A 106 -9.52 -20.43 18.17
C THR A 106 -8.96 -19.29 19.00
N THR A 107 -7.80 -18.74 18.60
CA THR A 107 -7.05 -17.78 19.39
C THR A 107 -6.47 -16.74 18.45
N TYR A 108 -6.86 -15.48 18.61
CA TYR A 108 -6.17 -14.36 17.96
C TYR A 108 -5.02 -13.92 18.86
N GLU A 109 -3.81 -13.94 18.33
CA GLU A 109 -2.58 -13.54 19.01
C GLU A 109 -2.01 -12.29 18.32
N GLY A 110 -2.58 -11.12 18.62
CA GLY A 110 -2.17 -9.82 18.06
C GLY A 110 -2.64 -8.63 18.89
#